data_AF-A0A524D3T9-F1
#
_entry.id   AF-A0A524D3T9-F1
#
_cell.length_a   1.000
_cell.length_b   1.000
_cell.length_c   1.000
_cell.angle_alpha   90.00
_cell.angle_beta   90.00
_cell.angle_gamma   90.00
#
_symmetry.space_group_name_H-M   'P 1'
#
loop_
_entity.id
_entity.type
_entity.pdbx_description
1 polymer ?
#
loop_
_entity_poly.entity_id
_entity_poly.type
_entity_poly.pdbx_seq_one_letter_code
_entity_poly.pdbx_strand_id
1 'polypeptide(L)'
;MENEYEAQPEEDSRKSEKNLLRLIFLNLFIIAFITICYYYTSELFGSISTIYVQQDSFNLQFGITLLIFTLLCKLAGYVHGFVAGFLGECLFQLAFYDQLIVSWCLIVAIYGFLCGLYKYQPLKYKDGMKVYYTFMSLLIGILFTAIIVTIISNNPINNDWETLIINYGFSFFLQGLISVIFLVPLLLFLYDYILARKQRHIYHLLLTHHPVDQADHTFYLKFGRTYFYLCSRCSGVMIGGMISYFVTDVALDIFDTQLSPELAVLLCILLPIPGLLDWGTQRLQLRTSTTETRLMTGFVLGSALHFLSYTRKYYFFMLFILILYFTIFGLMMYFGNKRALKKWEEEYESRRNAQNQPERDQLQ
;
A
#
# COMPACT_ATOMS: atom_id res chain seq x y z
N MET A 1 21.41 10.63 28.17
CA MET A 1 20.48 11.76 28.25
C MET A 1 19.66 11.75 26.97
N GLU A 2 18.66 10.86 26.91
CA GLU A 2 17.62 10.88 25.89
C GLU A 2 16.59 11.91 26.33
N ASN A 3 16.59 13.09 25.72
CA ASN A 3 15.47 14.02 25.85
C ASN A 3 14.30 13.42 25.06
N GLU A 4 13.48 12.61 25.72
CA GLU A 4 12.13 12.30 25.26
C GLU A 4 11.34 13.61 25.26
N TYR A 5 11.40 14.33 24.13
CA TYR A 5 10.42 15.35 23.81
C TYR A 5 9.07 14.63 23.59
N GLU A 6 8.33 14.43 24.67
CA GLU A 6 6.89 14.12 24.61
C GLU A 6 6.18 15.36 24.02
N ALA A 7 6.21 15.47 22.70
CA ALA A 7 5.28 16.33 21.98
C ALA A 7 3.88 15.78 22.25
N GLN A 8 3.21 16.32 23.27
CA GLN A 8 1.79 16.05 23.49
C GLN A 8 1.07 16.56 22.24
N PRO A 9 0.41 15.67 21.47
CA PRO A 9 -0.41 16.13 20.37
C PRO A 9 -1.61 16.82 21.00
N GLU A 10 -1.62 18.16 20.99
CA GLU A 10 -2.86 18.92 21.14
C GLU A 10 -3.85 18.30 20.15
N GLU A 11 -4.88 17.66 20.72
CA GLU A 11 -5.92 16.98 19.98
C GLU A 11 -6.77 18.05 19.30
N ASP A 12 -6.26 18.61 18.20
CA ASP A 12 -6.86 19.69 17.44
C ASP A 12 -8.27 19.27 17.03
N SER A 13 -9.25 19.92 17.67
CA SER A 13 -10.68 19.74 17.46
C SER A 13 -11.14 20.17 16.06
N ARG A 14 -10.22 20.55 15.16
CA ARG A 14 -10.43 20.61 13.70
C ARG A 14 -10.43 19.24 13.02
N LYS A 15 -10.94 18.22 13.70
CA LYS A 15 -11.50 17.03 13.06
C LYS A 15 -12.61 17.48 12.12
N SER A 16 -12.50 17.19 10.82
CA SER A 16 -13.48 16.33 10.11
C SER A 16 -13.67 16.60 8.62
N GLU A 17 -12.97 17.53 7.97
CA GLU A 17 -12.74 17.34 6.53
C GLU A 17 -11.57 16.39 6.38
N LYS A 18 -11.85 15.11 6.65
CA LYS A 18 -10.96 14.03 6.23
C LYS A 18 -10.72 14.27 4.75
N ASN A 19 -9.49 14.64 4.41
CA ASN A 19 -9.10 14.95 3.05
C ASN A 19 -9.49 13.74 2.20
N LEU A 20 -10.59 13.86 1.43
CA LEU A 20 -11.27 12.75 0.79
C LEU A 20 -10.28 11.97 -0.09
N LEU A 21 -9.35 12.70 -0.70
CA LEU A 21 -8.29 12.17 -1.53
C LEU A 21 -7.30 11.28 -0.76
N ARG A 22 -6.95 11.63 0.49
CA ARG A 22 -6.11 10.79 1.35
C ARG A 22 -6.83 9.48 1.70
N LEU A 23 -8.12 9.54 2.00
CA LEU A 23 -8.92 8.37 2.31
C LEU A 23 -9.01 7.44 1.09
N ILE A 24 -9.32 8.00 -0.08
CA ILE A 24 -9.38 7.25 -1.34
C ILE A 24 -8.02 6.62 -1.66
N PHE A 25 -6.95 7.41 -1.64
CA PHE A 25 -5.60 6.94 -1.93
C PHE A 25 -5.18 5.79 -1.01
N LEU A 26 -5.38 5.93 0.30
CA LEU A 26 -4.99 4.90 1.26
C LEU A 26 -5.78 3.60 1.04
N ASN A 27 -7.08 3.68 0.75
CA ASN A 27 -7.89 2.50 0.47
C ASN A 27 -7.46 1.82 -0.84
N LEU A 28 -7.19 2.59 -1.90
CA LEU A 28 -6.67 2.06 -3.17
C LEU A 28 -5.31 1.41 -2.97
N PHE A 29 -4.42 2.03 -2.19
CA PHE A 29 -3.10 1.47 -1.88
C PHE A 29 -3.21 0.16 -1.12
N ILE A 30 -4.09 0.06 -0.11
CA ILE A 30 -4.31 -1.20 0.61
C ILE A 30 -4.83 -2.29 -0.33
N ILE A 31 -5.79 -1.97 -1.20
CA ILE A 31 -6.31 -2.93 -2.19
C ILE A 31 -5.17 -3.40 -3.10
N ALA A 32 -4.43 -2.46 -3.71
CA ALA A 32 -3.31 -2.78 -4.60
C ALA A 32 -2.26 -3.64 -3.90
N PHE A 33 -1.89 -3.30 -2.66
CA PHE A 33 -0.93 -4.09 -1.88
C PHE A 33 -1.40 -5.53 -1.66
N ILE A 34 -2.67 -5.73 -1.25
CA ILE A 34 -3.21 -7.08 -1.04
C ILE A 34 -3.29 -7.85 -2.37
N THR A 35 -3.70 -7.20 -3.47
CA THR A 35 -3.73 -7.79 -4.80
C THR A 35 -2.34 -8.24 -5.26
N ILE A 36 -1.31 -7.41 -5.10
CA ILE A 36 0.08 -7.72 -5.42
C ILE A 36 0.57 -8.91 -4.59
N CYS A 37 0.34 -8.89 -3.27
CA CYS A 37 0.69 -10.00 -2.41
C CYS A 37 -0.03 -11.29 -2.82
N TYR A 38 -1.32 -11.21 -3.14
CA TYR A 38 -2.10 -12.37 -3.60
C TYR A 38 -1.52 -12.95 -4.89
N TYR A 39 -1.25 -12.12 -5.89
CA TYR A 39 -0.74 -12.55 -7.19
C TYR A 39 0.60 -13.29 -7.05
N TYR A 40 1.62 -12.66 -6.45
CA TYR A 40 2.95 -13.27 -6.34
C TYR A 40 3.01 -14.45 -5.36
N THR A 41 2.17 -14.48 -4.32
CA THR A 41 2.08 -15.69 -3.48
C THR A 41 1.39 -16.83 -4.21
N SER A 42 0.40 -16.52 -5.06
CA SER A 42 -0.28 -17.51 -5.90
C SER A 42 0.62 -18.08 -6.98
N GLU A 43 1.49 -17.27 -7.58
CA GLU A 43 2.50 -17.72 -8.53
C GLU A 43 3.45 -18.75 -7.89
N LEU A 44 3.94 -18.47 -6.68
CA LEU A 44 4.90 -19.34 -5.99
C LEU A 44 4.28 -20.60 -5.37
N PHE A 45 3.03 -20.52 -4.88
CA PHE A 45 2.43 -21.57 -4.04
C PHE A 45 1.09 -22.10 -4.58
N GLY A 46 0.63 -21.62 -5.73
CA GLY A 46 -0.73 -21.84 -6.23
C GLY A 46 -1.74 -20.85 -5.66
N SER A 47 -2.73 -20.49 -6.47
CA SER A 47 -3.85 -19.67 -5.98
C SER A 47 -4.81 -20.51 -5.14
N ILE A 48 -5.77 -19.85 -4.49
CA ILE A 48 -6.81 -20.54 -3.73
C ILE A 48 -7.64 -21.46 -4.63
N SER A 49 -7.82 -21.12 -5.92
CA SER A 49 -8.61 -21.93 -6.85
C SER A 49 -7.83 -23.09 -7.48
N THR A 50 -6.49 -23.02 -7.54
CA THR A 50 -5.66 -23.97 -8.31
C THR A 50 -5.93 -25.42 -7.92
N ILE A 51 -6.05 -25.70 -6.63
CA ILE A 51 -6.31 -27.05 -6.10
C ILE A 51 -7.63 -27.61 -6.61
N TYR A 52 -8.64 -26.77 -6.82
CA TYR A 52 -9.99 -27.20 -7.18
C TYR A 52 -10.27 -27.14 -8.68
N VAL A 53 -9.51 -26.34 -9.42
CA VAL A 53 -9.65 -26.21 -10.87
C VAL A 53 -8.88 -27.31 -11.59
N GLN A 54 -7.70 -27.70 -11.08
CA GLN A 54 -6.80 -28.62 -11.78
C GLN A 54 -6.87 -30.06 -11.29
N GLN A 55 -7.48 -30.33 -10.13
CA GLN A 55 -7.49 -31.67 -9.53
C GLN A 55 -8.91 -32.14 -9.24
N ASP A 56 -9.25 -33.30 -9.80
CA ASP A 56 -10.55 -33.95 -9.59
C ASP A 56 -10.59 -34.81 -8.31
N SER A 57 -9.47 -34.89 -7.59
CA SER A 57 -9.30 -35.75 -6.42
C SER A 57 -8.95 -34.95 -5.18
N PHE A 58 -9.37 -35.46 -4.02
CA PHE A 58 -9.03 -34.89 -2.73
C PHE A 58 -7.50 -34.74 -2.57
N ASN A 59 -7.03 -33.51 -2.45
CA ASN A 59 -5.65 -33.19 -2.15
C ASN A 59 -5.59 -32.13 -1.05
N LEU A 60 -4.86 -32.46 0.02
CA LEU A 60 -4.68 -31.57 1.14
C LEU A 60 -3.32 -30.88 1.04
N GLN A 61 -3.34 -29.60 0.69
CA GLN A 61 -2.13 -28.76 0.64
C GLN A 61 -2.21 -27.64 1.66
N PHE A 62 -1.06 -27.29 2.25
CA PHE A 62 -0.98 -26.12 3.11
C PHE A 62 -1.13 -24.84 2.28
N GLY A 63 -2.20 -24.08 2.49
CA GLY A 63 -2.51 -22.90 1.71
C GLY A 63 -1.76 -21.67 2.21
N ILE A 64 -0.51 -21.46 1.76
CA ILE A 64 0.27 -20.24 2.09
C ILE A 64 -0.45 -19.00 1.58
N THR A 65 -0.92 -19.02 0.33
CA THR A 65 -1.72 -17.96 -0.29
C THR A 65 -2.98 -17.67 0.55
N LEU A 66 -3.71 -18.73 0.93
CA LEU A 66 -4.90 -18.62 1.77
C LEU A 66 -4.60 -17.98 3.14
N LEU A 67 -3.51 -18.40 3.79
CA LEU A 67 -3.07 -17.85 5.08
C LEU A 67 -2.72 -16.36 4.98
N ILE A 68 -1.85 -15.98 4.03
CA ILE A 68 -1.40 -14.59 3.86
C ILE A 68 -2.58 -13.70 3.50
N PHE A 69 -3.41 -14.12 2.54
CA PHE A 69 -4.60 -13.38 2.13
C PHE A 69 -5.57 -13.17 3.30
N THR A 70 -5.83 -14.21 4.10
CA THR A 70 -6.72 -14.12 5.26
C THR A 70 -6.19 -13.16 6.32
N LEU A 71 -4.89 -13.22 6.62
CA LEU A 71 -4.25 -12.31 7.56
C LEU A 71 -4.40 -10.85 7.11
N LEU A 72 -4.11 -10.57 5.83
CA LEU A 72 -4.24 -9.24 5.27
C LEU A 72 -5.69 -8.74 5.27
N CYS A 73 -6.67 -9.60 4.95
CA CYS A 73 -8.10 -9.26 5.02
C CYS A 73 -8.53 -8.91 6.46
N LYS A 74 -8.05 -9.65 7.47
CA LYS A 74 -8.34 -9.35 8.89
C LYS A 74 -7.76 -7.99 9.32
N LEU A 75 -6.59 -7.61 8.80
CA LEU A 75 -5.96 -6.32 9.09
C LEU A 75 -6.66 -5.17 8.37
N ALA A 76 -7.00 -5.34 7.09
CA ALA A 76 -7.55 -4.29 6.24
C ALA A 76 -9.06 -4.08 6.42
N GLY A 77 -9.83 -5.16 6.52
CA GLY A 77 -11.29 -5.15 6.60
C GLY A 77 -11.97 -5.78 5.39
N TYR A 78 -13.30 -5.96 5.48
CA TYR A 78 -14.09 -6.73 4.52
C TYR A 78 -14.16 -6.13 3.11
N VAL A 79 -14.24 -4.80 2.97
CA VAL A 79 -14.29 -4.15 1.63
C VAL A 79 -13.00 -4.39 0.87
N HIS A 80 -11.86 -4.17 1.53
CA HIS A 80 -10.54 -4.39 0.93
C HIS A 80 -10.34 -5.86 0.58
N GLY A 81 -10.72 -6.77 1.49
CA GLY A 81 -10.64 -8.21 1.23
C GLY A 81 -11.49 -8.66 0.05
N PHE A 82 -12.71 -8.13 -0.09
CA PHE A 82 -13.57 -8.44 -1.23
C PHE A 82 -12.96 -7.99 -2.56
N VAL A 83 -12.60 -6.71 -2.67
CA VAL A 83 -12.09 -6.14 -3.93
C VAL A 83 -10.74 -6.73 -4.28
N ALA A 84 -9.82 -6.84 -3.33
CA ALA A 84 -8.49 -7.40 -3.58
C ALA A 84 -8.53 -8.90 -3.87
N GLY A 85 -9.44 -9.65 -3.23
CA GLY A 85 -9.66 -11.07 -3.54
C GLY A 85 -10.15 -11.29 -4.96
N PHE A 86 -11.14 -10.50 -5.39
CA PHE A 86 -11.64 -10.55 -6.77
C PHE A 86 -10.54 -10.22 -7.78
N LEU A 87 -9.86 -9.09 -7.60
CA LEU A 87 -8.83 -8.61 -8.53
C LEU A 87 -7.61 -9.54 -8.55
N GLY A 88 -7.13 -9.98 -7.38
CA GLY A 88 -5.98 -10.88 -7.28
C GLY A 88 -6.23 -12.20 -7.99
N GLU A 89 -7.38 -12.83 -7.75
CA GLU A 89 -7.73 -14.08 -8.40
C GLU A 89 -7.97 -13.90 -9.91
N CYS A 90 -8.65 -12.82 -10.31
CA CYS A 90 -8.90 -12.53 -11.72
C CYS A 90 -7.58 -12.34 -12.50
N LEU A 91 -6.65 -11.52 -11.97
CA LEU A 91 -5.35 -11.28 -12.61
C LEU A 91 -4.52 -12.56 -12.67
N PHE A 92 -4.53 -13.37 -11.61
CA PHE A 92 -3.83 -14.64 -11.59
C PHE A 92 -4.38 -15.61 -12.65
N GLN A 93 -5.71 -15.78 -12.73
CA GLN A 93 -6.30 -16.67 -13.74
C GLN A 93 -6.05 -16.20 -15.16
N LEU A 94 -6.12 -14.89 -15.42
CA LEU A 94 -5.80 -14.33 -16.74
C LEU A 94 -4.34 -14.59 -17.14
N ALA A 95 -3.42 -14.65 -16.19
CA ALA A 95 -2.00 -14.89 -16.44
C ALA A 95 -1.66 -16.38 -16.61
N PHE A 96 -2.32 -17.27 -15.86
CA PHE A 96 -1.86 -18.67 -15.73
C PHE A 96 -2.88 -19.73 -16.15
N TYR A 97 -4.15 -19.39 -16.36
CA TYR A 97 -5.17 -20.35 -16.76
C TYR A 97 -5.59 -20.14 -18.22
N ASP A 98 -6.00 -21.22 -18.89
CA ASP A 98 -6.52 -21.16 -20.25
C ASP A 98 -7.90 -20.46 -20.33
N GLN A 99 -8.66 -20.48 -19.23
CA GLN A 99 -10.01 -19.93 -19.16
C GLN A 99 -10.23 -19.18 -17.84
N LEU A 100 -10.87 -18.02 -17.92
CA LEU A 100 -11.29 -17.25 -16.76
C LEU A 100 -12.54 -17.87 -16.13
N ILE A 101 -12.39 -18.40 -14.92
CA ILE A 101 -13.47 -19.01 -14.15
C ILE A 101 -13.98 -17.99 -13.13
N VAL A 102 -14.89 -17.12 -13.58
CA VAL A 102 -15.43 -15.98 -12.80
C VAL A 102 -16.01 -16.39 -11.45
N SER A 103 -16.56 -17.60 -11.35
CA SER A 103 -17.11 -18.11 -10.09
C SER A 103 -16.03 -18.21 -8.99
N TRP A 104 -14.81 -18.62 -9.33
CA TRP A 104 -13.69 -18.65 -8.39
C TRP A 104 -13.24 -17.26 -7.97
N CYS A 105 -13.23 -16.27 -8.87
CA CYS A 105 -12.97 -14.88 -8.51
C CYS A 105 -13.98 -14.37 -7.47
N LEU A 106 -15.26 -14.74 -7.61
CA LEU A 106 -16.30 -14.40 -6.64
C LEU A 106 -16.16 -15.16 -5.33
N ILE A 107 -15.80 -16.46 -5.35
CA ILE A 107 -15.54 -17.24 -4.13
C ILE A 107 -14.43 -16.59 -3.30
N VAL A 108 -13.31 -16.25 -3.92
CA VAL A 108 -12.17 -15.60 -3.24
C VAL A 108 -12.56 -14.22 -2.70
N ALA A 109 -13.34 -13.45 -3.45
CA ALA A 109 -13.89 -12.17 -3.00
C ALA A 109 -14.79 -12.32 -1.77
N ILE A 110 -15.75 -13.26 -1.80
CA ILE A 110 -16.65 -13.54 -0.68
C ILE A 110 -15.86 -14.03 0.53
N TYR A 111 -14.88 -14.90 0.32
CA TYR A 111 -13.99 -15.36 1.39
C TYR A 111 -13.24 -14.20 2.04
N GLY A 112 -12.66 -13.30 1.24
CA GLY A 112 -11.99 -12.08 1.71
C GLY A 112 -12.92 -11.17 2.51
N PHE A 113 -14.17 -11.00 2.04
CA PHE A 113 -15.22 -10.27 2.76
C PHE A 113 -15.49 -10.87 4.14
N LEU A 114 -15.78 -12.17 4.20
CA LEU A 114 -16.11 -12.89 5.45
C LEU A 114 -14.96 -12.83 6.45
N CYS A 115 -13.73 -13.03 5.96
CA CYS A 115 -12.53 -12.89 6.77
C CYS A 115 -12.41 -11.47 7.33
N GLY A 116 -12.70 -10.44 6.54
CA GLY A 116 -12.60 -9.05 6.97
C GLY A 116 -13.73 -8.52 7.85
N LEU A 117 -14.83 -9.26 8.07
CA LEU A 117 -15.97 -8.81 8.89
C LEU A 117 -15.55 -8.47 10.33
N TYR A 118 -14.81 -9.38 10.97
CA TYR A 118 -14.27 -9.16 12.31
C TYR A 118 -12.88 -8.53 12.23
N LYS A 119 -12.83 -7.28 11.74
CA LYS A 119 -11.58 -6.51 11.56
C LYS A 119 -10.75 -6.44 12.84
N TYR A 120 -9.44 -6.53 12.67
CA TYR A 120 -8.46 -6.33 13.73
C TYR A 120 -8.58 -4.92 14.35
N GLN A 121 -8.47 -4.85 15.67
CA GLN A 121 -8.33 -3.59 16.41
C GLN A 121 -7.14 -3.71 17.36
N PRO A 122 -6.35 -2.64 17.59
CA PRO A 122 -5.20 -2.71 18.50
C PRO A 122 -5.62 -3.02 19.94
N LEU A 123 -4.79 -3.75 20.69
CA LEU A 123 -5.04 -4.24 22.05
C LEU A 123 -6.17 -5.25 22.18
N LYS A 124 -6.77 -5.65 21.05
CA LYS A 124 -7.91 -6.57 21.04
C LYS A 124 -7.51 -7.93 21.61
N TYR A 125 -6.26 -8.35 21.52
CA TYR A 125 -5.84 -9.70 21.91
C TYR A 125 -5.24 -9.78 23.32
N LYS A 126 -5.30 -8.69 24.09
CA LYS A 126 -4.98 -8.74 25.54
C LYS A 126 -6.00 -9.55 26.34
N ASP A 127 -7.27 -9.49 25.93
CA ASP A 127 -8.34 -10.27 26.55
C ASP A 127 -8.53 -11.56 25.73
N GLY A 128 -8.23 -12.72 26.32
CA GLY A 128 -8.31 -14.01 25.61
C GLY A 128 -9.65 -14.26 24.90
N MET A 129 -10.75 -13.74 25.45
CA MET A 129 -12.09 -13.82 24.86
C MET A 129 -12.20 -13.24 23.45
N LYS A 130 -11.40 -12.24 23.10
CA LYS A 130 -11.44 -11.63 21.77
C LYS A 130 -10.67 -12.45 20.73
N VAL A 131 -9.67 -13.23 21.16
CA VAL A 131 -9.00 -14.23 20.30
C VAL A 131 -10.03 -15.28 19.86
N TYR A 132 -10.87 -15.73 20.80
CA TYR A 132 -11.95 -16.68 20.54
C TYR A 132 -12.95 -16.17 19.50
N TYR A 133 -13.36 -14.90 19.54
CA TYR A 133 -14.23 -14.35 18.49
C TYR A 133 -13.58 -14.30 17.12
N THR A 134 -12.26 -14.04 17.04
CA THR A 134 -11.53 -14.13 15.77
C THR A 134 -11.51 -15.56 15.25
N PHE A 135 -11.24 -16.54 16.12
CA PHE A 135 -11.29 -17.95 15.79
C PHE A 135 -12.68 -18.36 15.27
N MET A 136 -13.75 -18.03 16.01
CA MET A 136 -15.12 -18.35 15.61
C MET A 136 -15.51 -17.68 14.29
N SER A 137 -15.13 -16.42 14.08
CA SER A 137 -15.36 -15.72 12.82
C SER A 137 -14.66 -16.40 11.63
N LEU A 138 -13.43 -16.89 11.81
CA LEU A 138 -12.71 -17.62 10.78
C LEU A 138 -13.34 -18.99 10.50
N LEU A 139 -13.70 -19.73 11.55
CA LEU A 139 -14.37 -21.03 11.42
C LEU A 139 -15.68 -20.91 10.65
N ILE A 140 -16.54 -19.94 11.00
CA ILE A 140 -17.79 -19.69 10.29
C ILE A 140 -17.53 -19.29 8.84
N GLY A 141 -16.55 -18.41 8.58
CA GLY A 141 -16.17 -18.00 7.24
C GLY A 141 -15.74 -19.18 6.36
N ILE A 142 -14.90 -20.07 6.88
CA ILE A 142 -14.42 -21.26 6.17
C ILE A 142 -15.56 -22.25 5.90
N LEU A 143 -16.42 -22.51 6.90
CA LEU A 143 -17.58 -23.39 6.72
C LEU A 143 -18.52 -22.86 5.63
N PHE A 144 -18.80 -21.55 5.65
CA PHE A 144 -19.66 -20.93 4.64
C PHE A 144 -19.03 -20.98 3.24
N THR A 145 -17.73 -20.68 3.12
CA THR A 145 -17.04 -20.78 1.83
C THR A 145 -16.95 -22.22 1.33
N ALA A 146 -16.75 -23.21 2.20
CA ALA A 146 -16.78 -24.62 1.82
C ALA A 146 -18.14 -25.04 1.22
N ILE A 147 -19.25 -24.56 1.79
CA ILE A 147 -20.59 -24.78 1.24
C ILE A 147 -20.72 -24.15 -0.14
N ILE A 148 -20.29 -22.89 -0.31
CA ILE A 148 -20.31 -22.20 -1.61
C ILE A 148 -19.48 -22.95 -2.65
N VAL A 149 -18.27 -23.36 -2.29
CA VAL A 149 -17.37 -24.12 -3.16
C VAL A 149 -18.05 -25.42 -3.60
N THR A 150 -18.72 -26.14 -2.70
CA THR A 150 -19.47 -27.37 -3.02
C THR A 150 -20.62 -27.09 -3.99
N ILE A 151 -21.40 -26.03 -3.77
CA ILE A 151 -22.54 -25.67 -4.61
C ILE A 151 -22.09 -25.25 -6.02
N ILE A 152 -21.04 -24.42 -6.11
CA ILE A 152 -20.53 -23.91 -7.40
C ILE A 152 -19.82 -25.02 -8.19
N SER A 153 -19.17 -25.97 -7.52
CA SER A 153 -18.51 -27.11 -8.17
C SER A 153 -19.49 -28.19 -8.62
N ASN A 154 -20.78 -28.08 -8.26
CA ASN A 154 -21.81 -29.01 -8.70
C ASN A 154 -22.11 -28.83 -10.20
N ASN A 155 -21.40 -29.59 -11.03
CA ASN A 155 -21.78 -29.75 -12.42
C ASN A 155 -22.93 -30.78 -12.49
N PRO A 156 -24.14 -30.38 -12.92
CA PRO A 156 -25.35 -31.21 -12.80
C PRO A 156 -25.32 -32.51 -13.62
N ILE A 157 -24.28 -32.73 -14.43
CA ILE A 157 -24.26 -33.80 -15.41
C ILE A 157 -23.61 -35.10 -14.89
N ASN A 158 -22.67 -35.09 -13.93
CA ASN A 158 -21.85 -36.30 -13.68
C ASN A 158 -21.35 -36.58 -12.25
N ASN A 159 -21.56 -35.72 -11.26
CA ASN A 159 -20.93 -35.93 -9.95
C ASN A 159 -21.94 -36.32 -8.86
N ASP A 160 -21.63 -37.41 -8.16
CA ASP A 160 -22.34 -37.79 -6.94
C ASP A 160 -22.07 -36.75 -5.83
N TRP A 161 -23.10 -36.45 -5.03
CA TRP A 161 -23.03 -35.43 -3.97
C TRP A 161 -21.96 -35.76 -2.94
N GLU A 162 -21.74 -37.04 -2.66
CA GLU A 162 -20.68 -37.49 -1.75
C GLU A 162 -19.30 -37.06 -2.25
N THR A 163 -19.04 -37.25 -3.55
CA THR A 163 -17.77 -36.86 -4.18
C THR A 163 -17.57 -35.35 -4.14
N LEU A 164 -18.62 -34.56 -4.40
CA LEU A 164 -18.55 -33.10 -4.34
C LEU A 164 -18.27 -32.59 -2.92
N ILE A 165 -18.96 -33.14 -1.93
CA ILE A 165 -18.79 -32.77 -0.52
C ILE A 165 -17.37 -33.11 -0.06
N ILE A 166 -16.85 -34.29 -0.40
CA ILE A 166 -15.53 -34.73 0.04
C ILE A 166 -14.42 -33.97 -0.70
N ASN A 167 -14.44 -33.99 -2.04
CA ASN A 167 -13.31 -33.48 -2.84
C ASN A 167 -13.20 -31.95 -2.81
N TYR A 168 -14.33 -31.24 -2.71
CA TYR A 168 -14.33 -29.77 -2.76
C TYR A 168 -14.61 -29.16 -1.38
N GLY A 169 -15.78 -29.43 -0.80
CA GLY A 169 -16.21 -28.81 0.45
C GLY A 169 -15.32 -29.15 1.64
N PHE A 170 -15.16 -30.45 1.92
CA PHE A 170 -14.38 -30.95 3.04
C PHE A 170 -12.88 -30.68 2.86
N SER A 171 -12.38 -30.81 1.62
CA SER A 171 -11.00 -30.41 1.27
C SER A 171 -10.73 -28.94 1.63
N PHE A 172 -11.59 -28.01 1.18
CA PHE A 172 -11.47 -26.59 1.52
C PHE A 172 -11.55 -26.34 3.03
N PHE A 173 -12.50 -27.00 3.70
CA PHE A 173 -12.63 -26.89 5.14
C PHE A 173 -11.35 -27.33 5.87
N LEU A 174 -10.78 -28.48 5.50
CA LEU A 174 -9.58 -29.02 6.14
C LEU A 174 -8.34 -28.16 5.86
N GLN A 175 -8.20 -27.67 4.63
CA GLN A 175 -7.15 -26.73 4.26
C GLN A 175 -7.26 -25.42 5.05
N GLY A 176 -8.47 -24.88 5.19
CA GLY A 176 -8.74 -23.70 6.02
C GLY A 176 -8.46 -23.95 7.50
N LEU A 177 -8.81 -25.12 8.03
CA LEU A 177 -8.52 -25.50 9.42
C LEU A 177 -7.02 -25.50 9.70
N ILE A 178 -6.23 -26.13 8.83
CA ILE A 178 -4.78 -26.25 9.00
C ILE A 178 -4.08 -24.91 8.76
N SER A 179 -4.47 -24.20 7.70
CA SER A 179 -3.74 -23.02 7.22
C SER A 179 -4.16 -21.74 7.93
N VAL A 180 -5.43 -21.61 8.35
CA VAL A 180 -6.01 -20.33 8.76
C VAL A 180 -6.43 -20.32 10.23
N ILE A 181 -7.22 -21.31 10.65
CA ILE A 181 -7.94 -21.26 11.93
C ILE A 181 -7.01 -21.09 13.14
N PHE A 182 -5.86 -21.75 13.13
CA PHE A 182 -4.88 -21.64 14.22
C PHE A 182 -3.81 -20.58 13.96
N LEU A 183 -3.33 -20.48 12.72
CA LEU A 183 -2.19 -19.63 12.39
C LEU A 183 -2.55 -18.14 12.33
N VAL A 184 -3.73 -17.77 11.81
CA VAL A 184 -4.10 -16.35 11.72
C VAL A 184 -4.28 -15.72 13.12
N PRO A 185 -5.00 -16.32 14.08
CA PRO A 185 -5.05 -15.78 15.44
C PRO A 185 -3.68 -15.69 16.10
N LEU A 186 -2.80 -16.68 15.89
CA LEU A 186 -1.42 -16.66 16.40
C LEU A 186 -0.62 -15.48 15.82
N LEU A 187 -0.68 -15.28 14.50
CA LEU A 187 0.01 -14.17 13.83
C LEU A 187 -0.57 -12.82 14.26
N LEU A 188 -1.88 -12.71 14.44
CA LEU A 188 -2.51 -11.48 14.94
C LEU A 188 -2.15 -11.20 16.41
N PHE A 189 -2.01 -12.24 17.24
CA PHE A 189 -1.50 -12.10 18.59
C PHE A 189 -0.05 -11.61 18.60
N LEU A 190 0.82 -12.20 17.77
CA LEU A 190 2.21 -11.76 17.62
C LEU A 190 2.29 -10.31 17.12
N TYR A 191 1.44 -9.96 16.14
CA TYR A 191 1.32 -8.61 15.62
C TYR A 191 0.91 -7.60 16.72
N ASP A 192 -0.12 -7.91 17.51
CA ASP A 192 -0.58 -7.08 18.63
C ASP A 192 0.50 -6.96 19.72
N TYR A 193 1.20 -8.07 20.02
CA TYR A 193 2.29 -8.11 20.98
C TYR A 193 3.44 -7.18 20.58
N ILE A 194 3.87 -7.21 19.31
CA ILE A 194 4.99 -6.42 18.81
C ILE A 194 4.60 -4.94 18.64
N LEU A 195 3.44 -4.66 18.05
CA LEU A 195 3.10 -3.32 17.53
C LEU A 195 2.04 -2.56 18.31
N ALA A 196 1.31 -3.22 19.23
CA ALA A 196 0.23 -2.58 19.99
C ALA A 196 0.50 -2.44 21.49
N ARG A 197 1.56 -3.06 22.04
CA ARG A 197 1.87 -3.01 23.48
C ARG A 197 1.94 -1.59 24.04
N LYS A 198 2.62 -0.70 23.34
CA LYS A 198 2.78 0.72 23.68
C LYS A 198 2.51 1.55 22.44
N GLN A 199 2.00 2.77 22.64
CA GLN A 199 1.95 3.75 21.56
C GLN A 199 3.37 4.21 21.28
N ARG A 200 3.79 4.10 20.01
CA ARG A 200 5.14 4.46 19.58
C ARG A 200 5.05 5.32 18.33
N HIS A 201 5.87 6.37 18.27
CA HIS A 201 6.01 7.23 17.11
C HIS A 201 7.42 7.03 16.57
N ILE A 202 7.53 6.25 15.49
CA ILE A 202 8.81 5.94 14.86
C ILE A 202 9.05 7.01 13.81
N TYR A 203 9.78 8.04 14.22
CA TYR A 203 10.25 9.12 13.36
C TYR A 203 11.76 8.96 13.15
N HIS A 204 12.14 8.20 12.14
CA HIS A 204 13.55 7.98 11.81
C HIS A 204 13.95 8.85 10.63
N LEU A 205 15.07 9.58 10.75
CA LEU A 205 15.59 10.43 9.67
C LEU A 205 15.83 9.65 8.36
N LEU A 206 16.15 8.35 8.45
CA LEU A 206 16.27 7.47 7.28
C LEU A 206 14.95 7.32 6.49
N LEU A 207 13.82 7.30 7.20
CA LEU A 207 12.48 7.12 6.61
C LEU A 207 11.83 8.44 6.20
N THR A 208 12.08 9.50 6.96
CA THR A 208 11.47 10.80 6.70
C THR A 208 12.34 11.69 5.83
N HIS A 209 13.68 11.56 5.89
CA HIS A 209 14.65 12.49 5.29
C HIS A 209 14.38 13.97 5.61
N HIS A 210 13.54 14.21 6.62
CA HIS A 210 13.07 15.52 7.04
C HIS A 210 13.29 15.61 8.55
N PRO A 211 13.77 16.76 9.05
CA PRO A 211 13.78 17.04 10.48
C PRO A 211 12.35 17.21 11.01
N VAL A 212 12.17 17.10 12.33
CA VAL A 212 10.86 17.05 12.99
C VAL A 212 10.05 18.34 12.77
N ASP A 213 10.70 19.48 12.62
CA ASP A 213 10.10 20.77 12.26
C ASP A 213 9.46 20.79 10.86
N GLN A 214 9.78 19.80 10.00
CA GLN A 214 9.18 19.60 8.68
C GLN A 214 8.22 18.40 8.65
N ALA A 215 7.56 18.08 9.77
CA ALA A 215 6.61 16.98 9.85
C ALA A 215 5.44 17.07 8.84
N ASP A 216 5.13 18.28 8.33
CA ASP A 216 4.11 18.49 7.29
C ASP A 216 4.45 17.81 5.95
N HIS A 217 5.72 17.45 5.72
CA HIS A 217 6.20 16.71 4.55
C HIS A 217 6.07 15.18 4.70
N THR A 218 5.58 14.72 5.85
CA THR A 218 5.45 13.31 6.17
C THR A 218 3.99 12.90 6.29
N PHE A 219 3.72 11.63 6.03
CA PHE A 219 2.50 10.98 6.48
C PHE A 219 2.89 9.81 7.37
N TYR A 220 1.92 9.29 8.11
CA TYR A 220 2.13 8.11 8.92
C TYR A 220 1.25 6.95 8.47
N LEU A 221 1.81 5.76 8.54
CA LEU A 221 1.08 4.50 8.52
C LEU A 221 0.94 4.00 9.96
N LYS A 222 -0.28 3.62 10.34
CA LYS A 222 -0.57 3.10 11.67
C LYS A 222 -0.66 1.58 11.64
N PHE A 223 0.24 0.94 12.36
CA PHE A 223 0.25 -0.51 12.57
C PHE A 223 0.03 -0.79 14.06
N GLY A 224 -1.14 -1.32 14.42
CA GLY A 224 -1.53 -1.44 15.83
C GLY A 224 -1.62 -0.06 16.50
N ARG A 225 -0.77 0.18 17.52
CA ARG A 225 -0.62 1.48 18.18
C ARG A 225 0.67 2.21 17.78
N THR A 226 1.42 1.65 16.84
CA THR A 226 2.68 2.23 16.36
C THR A 226 2.43 3.04 15.09
N TYR A 227 2.98 4.25 15.07
CA TYR A 227 2.90 5.22 13.98
C TYR A 227 4.27 5.29 13.31
N PHE A 228 4.36 4.87 12.06
CA PHE A 228 5.57 4.95 11.26
C PHE A 228 5.48 6.16 10.33
N TYR A 229 6.36 7.13 10.53
CA TYR A 229 6.39 8.35 9.72
C TYR A 229 7.29 8.13 8.50
N LEU A 230 6.77 8.48 7.34
CA LEU A 230 7.43 8.31 6.05
C LEU A 230 7.38 9.63 5.28
N CYS A 231 8.42 9.94 4.52
CA CYS A 231 8.38 11.04 3.57
C CYS A 231 7.26 10.80 2.55
N SER A 232 6.35 11.78 2.38
CA SER A 232 5.23 11.67 1.44
C SER A 232 5.72 11.47 0.01
N ARG A 233 6.75 12.22 -0.42
CA ARG A 233 7.27 12.13 -1.79
C ARG A 233 8.04 10.83 -2.04
N CYS A 234 8.97 10.47 -1.16
CA CYS A 234 9.77 9.25 -1.34
C CYS A 234 8.89 8.00 -1.31
N SER A 235 7.89 7.96 -0.41
CA SER A 235 6.92 6.85 -0.41
C SER A 235 6.13 6.81 -1.71
N GLY A 236 5.73 7.97 -2.24
CA GLY A 236 5.12 8.06 -3.56
C GLY A 236 6.01 7.42 -4.62
N VAL A 237 7.28 7.80 -4.69
CA VAL A 237 8.24 7.23 -5.66
C VAL A 237 8.36 5.72 -5.53
N MET A 238 8.50 5.19 -4.31
CA MET A 238 8.60 3.74 -4.09
C MET A 238 7.31 3.02 -4.50
N ILE A 239 6.15 3.53 -4.08
CA ILE A 239 4.84 2.96 -4.40
C ILE A 239 4.58 3.01 -5.91
N GLY A 240 4.90 4.13 -6.56
CA GLY A 240 4.78 4.31 -8.00
C GLY A 240 5.62 3.32 -8.79
N GLY A 241 6.90 3.17 -8.42
CA GLY A 241 7.78 2.19 -9.03
C GLY A 241 7.28 0.75 -8.84
N MET A 242 6.89 0.37 -7.61
CA MET A 242 6.40 -0.97 -7.31
C MET A 242 5.09 -1.30 -8.05
N ILE A 243 4.13 -0.38 -8.09
CA ILE A 243 2.86 -0.60 -8.79
C ILE A 243 3.09 -0.64 -10.31
N SER A 244 3.94 0.23 -10.85
CA SER A 244 4.27 0.18 -12.29
C SER A 244 5.00 -1.09 -12.67
N TYR A 245 5.91 -1.59 -11.83
CA TYR A 245 6.54 -2.89 -12.00
C TYR A 245 5.50 -4.00 -12.05
N PHE A 246 4.64 -4.10 -11.03
CA PHE A 246 3.58 -5.09 -10.99
C PHE A 246 2.66 -5.04 -12.22
N VAL A 247 2.24 -3.84 -12.63
CA VAL A 247 1.37 -3.69 -13.81
C VAL A 247 2.06 -4.14 -15.08
N THR A 248 3.35 -3.82 -15.28
CA THR A 248 4.09 -4.27 -16.47
C THR A 248 4.35 -5.77 -16.47
N ASP A 249 4.59 -6.36 -15.30
CA ASP A 249 4.84 -7.79 -15.11
C ASP A 249 3.57 -8.58 -15.44
N VAL A 250 2.45 -8.23 -14.80
CA VAL A 250 1.14 -8.83 -15.08
C VAL A 250 0.69 -8.62 -16.52
N ALA A 251 0.98 -7.46 -17.13
CA ALA A 251 0.65 -7.23 -18.55
C ALA A 251 1.48 -8.12 -19.47
N LEU A 252 2.74 -8.40 -19.13
CA LEU A 252 3.57 -9.35 -19.85
C LEU A 252 2.98 -10.77 -19.74
N ASP A 253 2.62 -11.20 -18.54
CA ASP A 253 2.08 -12.56 -18.34
C ASP A 253 0.72 -12.77 -19.01
N ILE A 254 -0.17 -11.77 -18.98
CA ILE A 254 -1.51 -11.87 -19.57
C ILE A 254 -1.51 -11.71 -21.10
N PHE A 255 -0.73 -10.76 -21.62
CA PHE A 255 -0.82 -10.36 -23.04
C PHE A 255 0.42 -10.72 -23.87
N ASP A 256 1.44 -11.33 -23.28
CA ASP A 256 2.76 -11.57 -23.88
C ASP A 256 3.33 -10.30 -24.55
N THR A 257 3.00 -9.14 -23.97
CA THR A 257 3.30 -7.83 -24.56
C THR A 257 4.27 -7.08 -23.68
N GLN A 258 5.47 -6.85 -24.21
CA GLN A 258 6.46 -5.98 -23.57
C GLN A 258 6.18 -4.51 -23.88
N LEU A 259 6.47 -3.64 -22.92
CA LEU A 259 6.40 -2.19 -23.12
C LEU A 259 7.41 -1.77 -24.21
N SER A 260 6.93 -1.13 -25.27
CA SER A 260 7.81 -0.67 -26.34
C SER A 260 8.80 0.40 -25.83
N PRO A 261 10.08 0.34 -26.22
CA PRO A 261 11.07 1.34 -25.82
C PRO A 261 10.66 2.77 -26.18
N GLU A 262 9.98 2.95 -27.32
CA GLU A 262 9.50 4.24 -27.79
C GLU A 262 8.43 4.84 -26.85
N LEU A 263 7.49 4.01 -26.39
CA LEU A 263 6.48 4.43 -25.41
C LEU A 263 7.12 4.70 -24.04
N ALA A 264 8.07 3.86 -23.62
CA ALA A 264 8.80 4.06 -22.37
C ALA A 264 9.56 5.40 -22.36
N VAL A 265 10.23 5.77 -23.46
CA VAL A 265 10.89 7.08 -23.62
C VAL A 265 9.87 8.21 -23.49
N LEU A 266 8.74 8.12 -24.18
CA LEU A 266 7.68 9.13 -24.10
C LEU A 266 7.18 9.31 -22.65
N LEU A 267 6.93 8.21 -21.95
CA LEU A 267 6.52 8.24 -20.54
C LEU A 267 7.60 8.84 -19.63
N CYS A 268 8.88 8.50 -19.85
CA CYS A 268 10.00 9.09 -19.11
C CYS A 268 10.16 10.60 -19.37
N ILE A 269 9.73 11.11 -20.52
CA ILE A 269 9.70 12.55 -20.79
C ILE A 269 8.51 13.21 -20.08
N LEU A 270 7.32 12.63 -20.13
CA LEU A 270 6.11 13.32 -19.67
C LEU A 270 5.87 13.19 -18.16
N LEU A 271 6.09 12.01 -17.58
CA LEU A 271 5.73 11.71 -16.19
C LEU A 271 6.52 12.51 -15.13
N PRO A 272 7.82 12.82 -15.29
CA PRO A 272 8.53 13.63 -14.31
C PRO A 272 8.06 15.10 -14.22
N ILE A 273 7.37 15.62 -15.25
CA ILE A 273 6.99 17.04 -15.33
C ILE A 273 6.13 17.48 -14.13
N PRO A 274 5.02 16.81 -13.76
CA PRO A 274 4.27 17.12 -12.54
C PRO A 274 5.12 17.19 -11.27
N GLY A 275 6.06 16.26 -11.09
CA GLY A 275 6.95 16.23 -9.93
C GLY A 275 7.93 17.39 -9.89
N LEU A 276 8.50 17.74 -11.05
CA LEU A 276 9.39 18.89 -11.19
C LEU A 276 8.66 20.20 -10.92
N LEU A 277 7.45 20.37 -11.46
CA LEU A 277 6.62 21.56 -11.24
C LEU A 277 6.19 21.66 -9.76
N ASP A 278 5.76 20.56 -9.15
CA ASP A 278 5.36 20.53 -7.74
C ASP A 278 6.53 20.91 -6.82
N TRP A 279 7.66 20.22 -6.96
CA TRP A 279 8.85 20.51 -6.15
C TRP A 279 9.40 21.90 -6.43
N GLY A 280 9.45 22.29 -7.69
CA GLY A 280 10.05 23.53 -8.12
C GLY A 280 9.27 24.76 -7.65
N THR A 281 7.93 24.73 -7.76
CA THR A 281 7.08 25.81 -7.26
C THR A 281 7.13 25.93 -5.72
N GLN A 282 7.26 24.81 -5.01
CA GLN A 282 7.54 24.80 -3.56
C GLN A 282 8.89 25.42 -3.24
N ARG A 283 9.94 25.02 -3.96
CA ARG A 283 11.31 25.48 -3.70
C ARG A 283 11.46 26.98 -3.95
N LEU A 284 10.75 27.49 -4.94
CA LEU A 284 10.67 28.92 -5.23
C LEU A 284 9.76 29.70 -4.27
N GLN A 285 9.20 29.06 -3.24
CA GLN A 285 8.27 29.66 -2.28
C GLN A 285 7.04 30.32 -2.94
N LEU A 286 6.61 29.79 -4.09
CA LEU A 286 5.41 30.27 -4.81
C LEU A 286 4.13 29.66 -4.24
N ARG A 287 4.23 28.47 -3.66
CA ARG A 287 3.13 27.80 -2.97
C ARG A 287 3.64 26.81 -1.94
N THR A 288 2.80 26.48 -0.98
CA THR A 288 2.97 25.28 -0.14
C THR A 288 2.44 24.05 -0.89
N SER A 289 2.85 22.85 -0.44
CA SER A 289 2.32 21.62 -1.01
C SER A 289 1.71 20.76 0.06
N THR A 290 0.65 20.07 -0.33
CA THR A 290 -0.05 19.15 0.53
C THR A 290 0.64 17.79 0.48
N THR A 291 0.50 17.02 1.55
CA THR A 291 1.03 15.65 1.62
C THR A 291 0.51 14.79 0.47
N GLU A 292 -0.75 14.98 0.07
CA GLU A 292 -1.36 14.27 -1.03
C GLU A 292 -0.74 14.63 -2.38
N THR A 293 -0.46 15.91 -2.63
CA THR A 293 0.19 16.34 -3.87
C THR A 293 1.62 15.81 -3.94
N ARG A 294 2.35 15.84 -2.81
CA ARG A 294 3.71 15.27 -2.70
C ARG A 294 3.71 13.77 -2.97
N LEU A 295 2.73 13.04 -2.44
CA LEU A 295 2.57 11.60 -2.62
C LEU A 295 2.20 11.25 -4.06
N MET A 296 1.24 11.95 -4.65
CA MET A 296 0.82 11.71 -6.04
C MET A 296 1.92 12.04 -7.03
N THR A 297 2.57 13.19 -6.92
CA THR A 297 3.68 13.55 -7.82
C THR A 297 4.90 12.65 -7.62
N GLY A 298 5.15 12.20 -6.38
CA GLY A 298 6.10 11.12 -6.11
C GLY A 298 5.73 9.82 -6.82
N PHE A 299 4.47 9.40 -6.76
CA PHE A 299 3.96 8.21 -7.46
C PHE A 299 4.22 8.28 -8.96
N VAL A 300 3.85 9.39 -9.61
CA VAL A 300 4.10 9.59 -11.04
C VAL A 300 5.60 9.51 -11.37
N LEU A 301 6.44 10.14 -10.54
CA LEU A 301 7.90 10.08 -10.71
C LEU A 301 8.46 8.67 -10.53
N GLY A 302 7.95 7.90 -9.56
CA GLY A 302 8.31 6.50 -9.35
C GLY A 302 7.98 5.62 -10.54
N SER A 303 6.80 5.80 -11.13
CA SER A 303 6.41 5.12 -12.37
C SER A 303 7.37 5.44 -13.52
N ALA A 304 7.78 6.70 -13.67
CA ALA A 304 8.77 7.11 -14.66
C ALA A 304 10.12 6.42 -14.47
N LEU A 305 10.58 6.29 -13.21
CA LEU A 305 11.84 5.60 -12.89
C LEU A 305 11.79 4.11 -13.25
N HIS A 306 10.65 3.44 -13.05
CA HIS A 306 10.47 2.06 -13.52
C HIS A 306 10.59 1.97 -15.05
N PHE A 307 9.88 2.83 -15.78
CA PHE A 307 9.89 2.82 -17.23
C PHE A 307 11.26 3.14 -17.85
N LEU A 308 12.14 3.83 -17.11
CA LEU A 308 13.51 4.08 -17.56
C LEU A 308 14.26 2.78 -17.90
N SER A 309 13.95 1.66 -17.23
CA SER A 309 14.57 0.35 -17.48
C SER A 309 14.32 -0.20 -18.90
N TYR A 310 13.22 0.21 -19.55
CA TYR A 310 12.83 -0.19 -20.91
C TYR A 310 13.45 0.71 -22.00
N THR A 311 14.16 1.78 -21.63
CA THR A 311 14.68 2.77 -22.58
C THR A 311 16.10 2.46 -23.09
N ARG A 312 16.62 1.26 -22.85
CA ARG A 312 18.02 0.87 -23.17
C ARG A 312 18.41 1.14 -24.62
N LYS A 313 17.50 0.96 -25.58
CA LYS A 313 17.69 1.26 -27.02
C LYS A 313 18.04 2.74 -27.28
N TYR A 314 17.57 3.64 -26.41
CA TYR A 314 17.71 5.10 -26.51
C TYR A 314 18.65 5.67 -25.44
N TYR A 315 19.62 4.88 -24.96
CA TYR A 315 20.50 5.24 -23.84
C TYR A 315 21.08 6.68 -23.91
N PHE A 316 21.72 7.05 -25.03
CA PHE A 316 22.33 8.38 -25.18
C PHE A 316 21.29 9.50 -25.19
N PHE A 317 20.14 9.29 -25.82
CA PHE A 317 19.05 10.25 -25.82
C PHE A 317 18.48 10.44 -24.41
N MET A 318 18.31 9.35 -23.66
CA MET A 318 17.86 9.41 -22.26
C MET A 318 18.87 10.08 -21.34
N LEU A 319 20.17 9.91 -21.58
CA LEU A 319 21.21 10.65 -20.86
C LEU A 319 21.06 12.17 -21.08
N PHE A 320 20.80 12.60 -22.32
CA PHE A 320 20.55 14.02 -22.62
C PHE A 320 19.29 14.55 -21.92
N ILE A 321 18.18 13.80 -21.96
CA ILE A 321 16.94 14.14 -21.24
C ILE A 321 17.20 14.27 -19.74
N LEU A 322 17.97 13.34 -19.15
CA LEU A 322 18.32 13.35 -17.73
C LEU A 322 19.16 14.58 -17.36
N ILE A 323 20.16 14.92 -18.17
CA ILE A 323 20.98 16.14 -17.99
C ILE A 323 20.10 17.39 -18.06
N LEU A 324 19.16 17.44 -19.01
CA LEU A 324 18.22 18.55 -19.13
C LEU A 324 17.36 18.69 -17.86
N TYR A 325 16.80 17.59 -17.36
CA TYR A 325 16.01 17.58 -16.12
C TYR A 325 16.80 18.05 -14.91
N PHE A 326 18.02 17.53 -14.72
CA PHE A 326 18.89 17.95 -13.62
C PHE A 326 19.35 19.41 -13.74
N THR A 327 19.53 19.91 -14.96
CA THR A 327 19.83 21.33 -15.19
C THR A 327 18.67 22.21 -14.76
N ILE A 328 17.44 21.88 -15.16
CA ILE A 328 16.24 22.63 -14.74
C ILE A 328 16.09 22.57 -13.21
N PHE A 329 16.22 21.37 -12.63
CA PHE A 329 16.19 21.18 -11.17
C PHE A 329 17.24 22.04 -10.45
N GLY A 330 18.48 22.05 -10.94
CA GLY A 330 19.58 22.85 -10.41
C GLY A 330 19.31 24.35 -10.48
N LEU A 331 18.77 24.84 -11.60
CA LEU A 331 18.36 26.24 -11.75
C LEU A 331 17.26 26.61 -10.74
N MET A 332 16.23 25.78 -10.59
CA MET A 332 15.16 25.99 -9.61
C MET A 332 15.69 25.99 -8.18
N MET A 333 16.63 25.10 -7.85
CA MET A 333 17.30 25.07 -6.55
C MET A 333 18.07 26.37 -6.30
N TYR A 334 18.87 26.82 -7.28
CA TYR A 334 19.65 28.04 -7.19
C TYR A 334 18.77 29.27 -6.94
N PHE A 335 17.72 29.46 -7.76
CA PHE A 335 16.80 30.58 -7.59
C PHE A 335 16.01 30.50 -6.28
N GLY A 336 15.60 29.30 -5.86
CA GLY A 336 14.93 29.08 -4.58
C GLY A 336 15.81 29.44 -3.38
N ASN A 337 17.09 29.04 -3.41
CA ASN A 337 18.07 29.41 -2.37
C ASN A 337 18.26 30.91 -2.30
N LYS A 338 18.44 31.56 -3.46
CA LYS A 338 18.62 33.02 -3.54
C LYS A 338 17.41 33.77 -2.96
N ARG A 339 16.18 33.31 -3.25
CA ARG A 339 14.96 33.90 -2.71
C ARG A 339 14.82 33.67 -1.20
N ALA A 340 15.14 32.47 -0.72
CA ALA A 340 15.09 32.15 0.70
C ALA A 340 16.10 32.97 1.52
N LEU A 341 17.32 33.17 1.00
CA LEU A 341 18.34 33.98 1.66
C LEU A 341 17.90 35.45 1.77
N LYS A 342 17.39 36.03 0.67
CA LYS A 342 16.89 37.41 0.69
C LYS A 342 15.78 37.62 1.73
N LYS A 343 14.84 36.68 1.83
CA LYS A 343 13.76 36.76 2.82
C LYS A 343 14.30 36.67 4.25
N TRP A 344 15.29 35.83 4.49
CA TRP A 344 15.94 35.71 5.78
C TRP A 344 16.69 37.00 6.17
N GLU A 345 17.37 37.64 5.23
CA GLU A 345 18.02 38.94 5.43
C GLU A 345 17.00 40.03 5.81
N GLU A 346 15.88 40.12 5.06
CA GLU A 346 14.79 41.07 5.35
C GLU A 346 14.17 40.84 6.75
N GLU A 347 13.93 39.57 7.13
CA GLU A 347 13.41 39.22 8.47
C GLU A 347 14.42 39.54 9.58
N TYR A 348 15.71 39.29 9.34
CA TYR A 348 16.77 39.59 10.30
C TYR A 348 16.91 41.09 10.54
N GLU A 349 16.91 41.89 9.47
CA GLU A 349 16.96 43.36 9.57
C GLU A 349 15.72 43.92 10.29
N SER A 350 14.53 43.38 10.01
CA SER A 350 13.30 43.75 10.71
C SER A 350 13.40 43.49 12.22
N ARG A 351 13.89 42.30 12.62
CA ARG A 351 14.08 41.94 14.04
C ARG A 351 15.12 42.83 14.72
N ARG A 352 16.24 43.10 14.06
CA ARG A 352 17.29 44.00 14.56
C ARG A 352 16.76 45.42 14.76
N ASN A 353 15.99 45.94 13.80
CA ASN A 353 15.40 47.27 13.89
C ASN A 353 14.38 47.36 15.04
N ALA A 354 13.55 46.32 15.24
CA ALA A 354 12.60 46.26 16.34
C ALA A 354 13.28 46.21 17.72
N GLN A 355 14.43 45.53 17.84
CA GLN A 355 15.22 45.50 19.08
C GLN A 355 15.87 46.85 19.39
N ASN A 356 16.31 47.58 18.36
CA ASN A 356 16.97 48.89 18.53
C ASN A 356 15.99 50.06 18.68
N GLN A 357 14.68 49.84 18.55
CA GLN A 357 13.66 50.87 18.68
C GLN A 357 13.48 51.39 20.12
N PRO A 358 13.34 50.54 21.15
CA PRO A 358 13.20 51.02 22.53
C PRO A 358 14.42 51.81 23.05
N GLU A 359 15.63 51.50 22.59
CA GLU A 359 16.82 52.30 22.94
C GLU A 359 16.75 53.71 22.34
N ARG A 360 16.19 53.86 21.14
CA ARG A 360 15.98 55.18 20.54
C ARG A 360 14.88 55.97 21.25
N ASP A 361 13.80 55.28 21.63
CA ASP A 361 12.66 55.90 22.31
C ASP A 361 13.02 56.37 23.73
N GLN A 362 14.05 55.80 24.38
CA GLN A 362 14.56 56.25 25.69
C GLN A 362 15.50 57.46 25.63
N LEU A 363 16.04 57.77 24.44
CA LEU A 363 16.95 58.89 24.23
C LEU A 363 16.24 60.17 23.78
N GLN A 364 14.92 60.10 23.53
CA GLN A 364 14.04 61.23 23.22
C GLN A 364 13.22 61.61 24.44
#